data_AF-A0AAV5UMU5-F1
#
_entry.id   AF-A0AAV5UMU5-F1
#
_cell.length_a   1.000
_cell.length_b   1.000
_cell.length_c   1.000
_cell.angle_alpha   90.00
_cell.angle_beta   90.00
_cell.angle_gamma   90.00
#
_symmetry.space_group_name_H-M   'P 1'
#
loop_
_entity.id
_entity.type
_entity.pdbx_description
1 polymer ?
#
loop_
_entity_poly.entity_id
_entity_poly.type
_entity_poly.pdbx_seq_one_letter_code
_entity_poly.pdbx_strand_id
1 'polypeptide(L)'
;MLGWGENVHPNLKHDFTRYTKWGMFARDEGPDSQGIDNGDPYARTFNTKNLYGGHPFYMAIEDNGAAHGVLILNSNAQDVITVPSNGYIYRTIGGILDIYIFPGPTPAEVIQQYTAFVGRSFLPPYWALGFQLCRYGYKSLDDMKERVAAVRGYQIAFDVAYADIDYMERNKDFTIGQDKWSGFPAYVQILHDWDMHNILIFDPAIEVDYDTFSRAIQKNASFIEWERADEVPHDIQDVYPLAKDTKILLSVVWPDKHVAFPDFLDPQTSTSEWWTDEFRRFHDQIGFDGAWIDMNEPAAFGTNEAHPFYFDKPDHPSHSPVLPQAPIRSGTSLPTRPRPSTSTERMHVSQ
;
A
#
# COMPACT_ATOMS: atom_id res chain seq x y z
N MET A 1 -13.58 -17.09 16.41
CA MET A 1 -13.02 -16.85 15.07
C MET A 1 -11.96 -15.77 15.16
N LEU A 2 -10.83 -15.94 14.46
CA LEU A 2 -9.68 -15.05 14.38
C LEU A 2 -9.38 -14.80 12.89
N GLY A 3 -8.80 -13.65 12.52
CA GLY A 3 -8.45 -13.34 11.12
C GLY A 3 -9.30 -12.21 10.54
N TRP A 4 -9.44 -12.18 9.21
CA TRP A 4 -9.83 -11.03 8.40
C TRP A 4 -8.93 -9.82 8.59
N GLY A 5 -8.81 -8.99 7.57
CA GLY A 5 -8.02 -7.78 7.66
C GLY A 5 -7.74 -7.14 6.31
N GLU A 6 -7.09 -5.99 6.28
CA GLU A 6 -6.50 -5.33 7.44
C GLU A 6 -7.43 -4.27 8.05
N ASN A 7 -7.65 -4.37 9.36
CA ASN A 7 -8.48 -3.45 10.15
C ASN A 7 -7.93 -3.39 11.59
N VAL A 8 -8.26 -2.33 12.33
CA VAL A 8 -7.96 -2.26 13.77
C VAL A 8 -8.99 -3.07 14.56
N HIS A 9 -8.63 -4.32 14.89
CA HIS A 9 -9.47 -5.16 15.75
C HIS A 9 -9.18 -4.86 17.24
N PRO A 10 -10.19 -4.62 18.08
CA PRO A 10 -10.01 -4.38 19.51
C PRO A 10 -9.55 -5.64 20.27
N ASN A 11 -9.83 -6.82 19.70
CA ASN A 11 -9.41 -8.12 20.20
C ASN A 11 -9.13 -9.04 19.01
N LEU A 12 -8.19 -9.98 19.18
CA LEU A 12 -7.93 -10.99 18.14
C LEU A 12 -9.16 -11.89 17.86
N LYS A 13 -9.97 -12.13 18.91
CA LYS A 13 -11.25 -12.85 18.80
C LYS A 13 -12.36 -11.89 18.38
N HIS A 14 -13.00 -12.21 17.25
CA HIS A 14 -14.17 -11.51 16.75
C HIS A 14 -15.37 -11.60 17.71
N ASP A 15 -16.08 -10.48 17.84
CA ASP A 15 -17.32 -10.34 18.60
C ASP A 15 -18.53 -10.63 17.70
N PHE A 16 -19.19 -11.78 17.93
CA PHE A 16 -20.39 -12.21 17.20
C PHE A 16 -21.68 -11.82 17.94
N THR A 17 -21.63 -11.01 18.99
CA THR A 17 -22.84 -10.62 19.74
C THR A 17 -23.66 -9.53 19.05
N ARG A 18 -23.10 -8.93 17.99
CA ARG A 18 -23.67 -7.82 17.25
C ARG A 18 -23.32 -7.89 15.76
N TYR A 19 -23.98 -7.04 14.98
CA TYR A 19 -23.62 -6.81 13.59
C TYR A 19 -22.41 -5.88 13.50
N THR A 20 -21.29 -6.40 13.02
CA THR A 20 -20.09 -5.59 12.75
C THR A 20 -19.58 -5.90 11.35
N LYS A 21 -19.39 -4.85 10.54
CA LYS A 21 -18.89 -4.94 9.16
C LYS A 21 -17.39 -4.64 9.14
N TRP A 22 -16.62 -5.54 8.56
CA TRP A 22 -15.20 -5.42 8.30
C TRP A 22 -14.96 -5.36 6.79
N GLY A 23 -14.62 -4.17 6.29
CA GLY A 23 -14.30 -3.97 4.87
C GLY A 23 -12.85 -4.39 4.60
N MET A 24 -12.62 -5.02 3.45
CA MET A 24 -11.30 -5.42 2.97
C MET A 24 -11.13 -4.91 1.54
N PHE A 25 -10.30 -3.89 1.41
CA PHE A 25 -9.83 -3.29 0.17
C PHE A 25 -8.64 -2.41 0.53
N ALA A 26 -7.48 -2.62 -0.10
CA ALA A 26 -6.26 -1.91 0.27
C ALA A 26 -6.47 -0.39 0.24
N ARG A 27 -6.05 0.30 1.30
CA ARG A 27 -6.25 1.73 1.47
C ARG A 27 -5.21 2.36 2.40
N ASP A 28 -4.53 3.39 1.89
CA ASP A 28 -3.77 4.32 2.71
C ASP A 28 -4.71 5.10 3.62
N GLU A 29 -4.70 4.70 4.88
CA GLU A 29 -5.45 5.29 5.99
C GLU A 29 -4.72 4.93 7.29
N GLY A 30 -4.42 5.92 8.12
CA GLY A 30 -3.77 5.67 9.40
C GLY A 30 -4.63 4.78 10.33
N PRO A 31 -4.05 3.79 11.01
CA PRO A 31 -4.79 2.93 11.92
C PRO A 31 -5.32 3.75 13.09
N ASP A 32 -6.61 3.65 13.33
CA ASP A 32 -7.27 4.34 14.42
C ASP A 32 -8.03 3.34 15.28
N SER A 33 -7.59 3.21 16.54
CA SER A 33 -8.19 2.35 17.56
C SER A 33 -9.28 3.05 18.37
N GLN A 34 -9.49 4.36 18.14
CA GLN A 34 -10.55 5.11 18.79
C GLN A 34 -11.89 4.75 18.15
N GLY A 35 -12.91 4.62 18.98
CA GLY A 35 -14.27 4.39 18.48
C GLY A 35 -14.79 5.65 17.78
N ILE A 36 -15.53 5.48 16.68
CA ILE A 36 -16.18 6.61 16.01
C ILE A 36 -17.42 6.98 16.84
N ASP A 37 -17.44 8.09 17.58
CA ASP A 37 -18.69 8.53 18.22
C ASP A 37 -19.71 8.93 17.14
N ASN A 38 -20.60 7.98 16.79
CA ASN A 38 -21.69 8.21 15.84
C ASN A 38 -22.93 8.79 16.53
N GLY A 39 -22.83 9.25 17.78
CA GLY A 39 -23.96 9.75 18.56
C GLY A 39 -24.94 8.65 19.01
N ASP A 40 -24.55 7.37 18.90
CA ASP A 40 -25.33 6.23 19.40
C ASP A 40 -24.84 5.83 20.80
N PRO A 41 -25.60 6.12 21.88
CA PRO A 41 -25.20 5.82 23.26
C PRO A 41 -25.12 4.32 23.58
N TYR A 42 -25.52 3.43 22.66
CA TYR A 42 -25.42 1.98 22.80
C TYR A 42 -24.32 1.36 21.93
N ALA A 43 -23.67 2.13 21.06
CA ALA A 43 -22.64 1.61 20.19
C ALA A 43 -21.25 2.03 20.70
N ARG A 44 -20.50 1.06 21.25
CA ARG A 44 -19.03 1.12 21.10
C ARG A 44 -18.73 0.89 19.64
N THR A 45 -18.88 1.92 18.83
CA THR A 45 -18.64 1.91 17.39
C THR A 45 -17.15 1.75 17.17
N PHE A 46 -16.72 0.54 16.82
CA PHE A 46 -15.35 0.32 16.39
C PHE A 46 -15.11 1.11 15.10
N ASN A 47 -13.92 1.67 14.97
CA ASN A 47 -13.45 2.09 13.67
C ASN A 47 -13.15 0.83 12.86
N THR A 48 -14.00 0.53 11.87
CA THR A 48 -13.87 -0.66 11.01
C THR A 48 -13.39 -0.31 9.60
N LYS A 49 -12.69 0.83 9.46
CA LYS A 49 -12.03 1.22 8.21
C LYS A 49 -11.13 0.10 7.70
N ASN A 50 -11.21 -0.16 6.40
CA ASN A 50 -10.21 -0.91 5.68
C ASN A 50 -8.88 -0.13 5.69
N LEU A 51 -7.78 -0.85 5.87
CA LEU A 51 -6.41 -0.32 5.88
C LEU A 51 -5.62 -0.88 4.69
N TYR A 52 -4.32 -1.05 4.85
CA TYR A 52 -3.35 -1.34 3.80
C TYR A 52 -3.56 -2.71 3.13
N GLY A 53 -3.84 -3.76 3.91
CA GLY A 53 -4.00 -5.13 3.39
C GLY A 53 -5.44 -5.60 3.14
N GLY A 54 -5.56 -6.68 2.36
CA GLY A 54 -6.79 -7.45 2.16
C GLY A 54 -6.55 -8.95 2.39
N HIS A 55 -7.02 -9.49 3.52
CA HIS A 55 -6.78 -10.86 3.97
C HIS A 55 -8.11 -11.59 4.23
N PRO A 56 -8.76 -12.17 3.21
CA PRO A 56 -10.03 -12.89 3.33
C PRO A 56 -9.87 -14.30 3.90
N PHE A 57 -9.07 -14.45 4.97
CA PHE A 57 -8.82 -15.69 5.69
C PHE A 57 -9.28 -15.57 7.14
N TYR A 58 -9.92 -16.62 7.67
CA TYR A 58 -10.17 -16.75 9.10
C TYR A 58 -9.85 -18.14 9.62
N MET A 59 -9.63 -18.23 10.93
CA MET A 59 -9.56 -19.48 11.68
C MET A 59 -10.66 -19.52 12.75
N ALA A 60 -11.39 -20.63 12.80
CA ALA A 60 -12.34 -20.93 13.85
C ALA A 60 -11.74 -22.00 14.79
N ILE A 61 -11.87 -21.76 16.09
CA ILE A 61 -11.49 -22.71 17.14
C ILE A 61 -12.80 -23.25 17.72
N GLU A 62 -12.91 -24.56 17.76
CA GLU A 62 -14.05 -25.34 18.25
C GLU A 62 -13.97 -25.54 19.77
N ASP A 63 -15.09 -25.89 20.40
CA ASP A 63 -15.19 -26.02 21.86
C ASP A 63 -14.25 -27.08 22.46
N ASN A 64 -13.87 -28.08 21.66
CA ASN A 64 -12.92 -29.14 22.03
C ASN A 64 -11.44 -28.73 21.82
N GLY A 65 -11.18 -27.50 21.37
CA GLY A 65 -9.84 -27.00 21.06
C GLY A 65 -9.32 -27.35 19.66
N ALA A 66 -10.05 -28.13 18.87
CA ALA A 66 -9.78 -28.30 17.44
C ALA A 66 -10.02 -26.98 16.70
N ALA A 67 -9.49 -26.85 15.49
CA ALA A 67 -9.62 -25.66 14.68
C ALA A 67 -9.67 -25.99 13.20
N HIS A 68 -10.34 -25.13 12.44
CA HIS A 68 -10.28 -25.10 10.99
C HIS A 68 -10.06 -23.67 10.48
N GLY A 69 -9.47 -23.55 9.30
CA GLY A 69 -9.29 -22.30 8.58
C GLY A 69 -10.16 -22.25 7.33
N VAL A 70 -10.54 -21.05 6.90
CA VAL A 70 -11.21 -20.82 5.63
C VAL A 70 -10.59 -19.62 4.94
N LEU A 71 -10.18 -19.81 3.69
CA LEU A 71 -9.77 -18.74 2.78
C LEU A 71 -10.85 -18.57 1.72
N ILE A 72 -11.30 -17.34 1.50
CA ILE A 72 -12.11 -16.98 0.33
C ILE A 72 -11.17 -16.26 -0.64
N LEU A 73 -10.70 -16.97 -1.67
CA LEU A 73 -9.71 -16.45 -2.60
C LEU A 73 -10.37 -15.48 -3.60
N ASN A 74 -10.47 -14.21 -3.21
CA ASN A 74 -11.06 -13.14 -3.99
C ASN A 74 -10.35 -11.81 -3.63
N SER A 75 -10.02 -11.01 -4.64
CA SER A 75 -9.29 -9.73 -4.49
C SER A 75 -10.14 -8.50 -4.79
N ASN A 76 -11.40 -8.66 -5.22
CA ASN A 76 -12.30 -7.53 -5.38
C ASN A 76 -12.61 -6.92 -4.00
N ALA A 77 -13.05 -5.65 -4.01
CA ALA A 77 -13.50 -5.01 -2.78
C ALA A 77 -14.64 -5.83 -2.13
N GLN A 78 -14.48 -6.13 -0.86
CA GLN A 78 -15.28 -7.14 -0.17
C GLN A 78 -15.49 -6.77 1.30
N ASP A 79 -16.52 -7.33 1.92
CA ASP A 79 -16.71 -7.22 3.36
C ASP A 79 -17.24 -8.50 4.00
N VAL A 80 -16.96 -8.61 5.30
CA VAL A 80 -17.58 -9.61 6.17
C VAL A 80 -18.40 -8.91 7.23
N ILE A 81 -19.65 -9.35 7.41
CA ILE A 81 -20.53 -8.89 8.48
C ILE A 81 -20.70 -10.03 9.46
N THR A 82 -20.22 -9.84 10.70
CA THR A 82 -20.55 -10.74 11.82
C THR A 82 -22.04 -10.65 12.13
N VAL A 83 -22.68 -11.76 12.50
CA VAL A 83 -24.09 -11.77 12.92
C VAL A 83 -24.25 -12.43 14.29
N PRO A 84 -25.19 -11.93 15.13
CA PRO A 84 -25.67 -12.67 16.30
C PRO A 84 -26.05 -14.08 15.90
N SER A 85 -25.67 -15.08 16.72
CA SER A 85 -25.72 -16.54 16.46
C SER A 85 -24.46 -17.20 15.88
N ASN A 86 -23.29 -16.55 15.99
CA ASN A 86 -21.99 -17.10 15.54
C ASN A 86 -21.92 -17.35 14.01
N GLY A 87 -22.70 -16.61 13.23
CA GLY A 87 -22.64 -16.63 11.76
C GLY A 87 -21.91 -15.40 11.21
N TYR A 88 -21.62 -15.42 9.91
CA TYR A 88 -21.19 -14.22 9.18
C TYR A 88 -21.78 -14.20 7.77
N ILE A 89 -21.86 -13.01 7.18
CA ILE A 89 -22.25 -12.78 5.79
C ILE A 89 -21.01 -12.27 5.06
N TYR A 90 -20.61 -12.97 4.01
CA TYR A 90 -19.55 -12.52 3.10
C TYR A 90 -20.16 -11.85 1.86
N ARG A 91 -19.61 -10.70 1.44
CA ARG A 91 -20.04 -9.97 0.24
C ARG A 91 -18.82 -9.50 -0.52
N THR A 92 -18.85 -9.62 -1.84
CA THR A 92 -17.84 -9.08 -2.75
C THR A 92 -18.54 -8.39 -3.92
N ILE A 93 -17.90 -7.37 -4.50
CA ILE A 93 -18.44 -6.64 -5.66
C ILE A 93 -18.12 -7.33 -7.00
N GLY A 94 -17.32 -8.38 -7.00
CA GLY A 94 -16.89 -9.04 -8.23
C GLY A 94 -16.19 -10.37 -8.01
N GLY A 95 -15.66 -10.91 -9.11
CA GLY A 95 -14.95 -12.18 -9.12
C GLY A 95 -15.86 -13.39 -8.91
N ILE A 96 -15.29 -14.44 -8.34
CA ILE A 96 -15.98 -15.70 -8.02
C ILE A 96 -15.89 -16.00 -6.52
N LEU A 97 -16.68 -16.98 -6.07
CA LEU A 97 -16.52 -17.58 -4.74
C LEU A 97 -15.64 -18.83 -4.86
N ASP A 98 -14.32 -18.64 -4.70
CA ASP A 98 -13.37 -19.75 -4.58
C ASP A 98 -12.98 -19.92 -3.10
N ILE A 99 -13.32 -21.06 -2.51
CA ILE A 99 -13.29 -21.27 -1.06
C ILE A 99 -12.43 -22.50 -0.72
N TYR A 100 -11.42 -22.30 0.12
CA TYR A 100 -10.54 -23.34 0.62
C TYR A 100 -10.75 -23.54 2.12
N ILE A 101 -10.77 -24.80 2.55
CA ILE A 101 -10.95 -25.19 3.96
C ILE A 101 -9.70 -25.95 4.43
N PHE A 102 -9.17 -25.54 5.57
CA PHE A 102 -7.97 -26.10 6.19
C PHE A 102 -8.35 -26.80 7.50
N PRO A 103 -8.38 -28.14 7.55
CA PRO A 103 -9.05 -28.88 8.63
C PRO A 103 -8.28 -28.99 9.97
N GLY A 104 -7.04 -28.49 10.07
CA GLY A 104 -6.27 -28.57 11.32
C GLY A 104 -5.75 -29.98 11.61
N PRO A 105 -5.91 -30.54 12.84
CA PRO A 105 -6.89 -30.13 13.85
C PRO A 105 -6.42 -29.05 14.83
N THR A 106 -5.12 -28.79 15.00
CA THR A 106 -4.67 -27.72 15.91
C THR A 106 -4.62 -26.36 15.20
N PRO A 107 -4.76 -25.23 15.92
CA PRO A 107 -4.57 -23.90 15.33
C PRO A 107 -3.24 -23.75 14.57
N ALA A 108 -2.16 -24.36 15.06
CA ALA A 108 -0.86 -24.33 14.40
C ALA A 108 -0.87 -25.11 13.08
N GLU A 109 -1.53 -26.27 13.03
CA GLU A 109 -1.66 -27.05 11.79
C GLU A 109 -2.54 -26.34 10.76
N VAL A 110 -3.61 -25.64 11.19
CA VAL A 110 -4.41 -24.79 10.29
C VAL A 110 -3.54 -23.76 9.58
N ILE A 111 -2.70 -23.04 10.33
CA ILE A 111 -1.78 -22.04 9.75
C ILE A 111 -0.71 -22.71 8.88
N GLN A 112 -0.21 -23.88 9.25
CA GLN A 112 0.70 -24.65 8.41
C GLN A 112 0.07 -25.08 7.08
N GLN A 113 -1.20 -25.48 7.08
CA GLN A 113 -1.92 -25.87 5.87
C GLN A 113 -2.20 -24.64 4.99
N TYR A 114 -2.66 -23.54 5.60
CA TYR A 114 -2.90 -22.27 4.91
C TYR A 114 -1.63 -21.75 4.21
N THR A 115 -0.51 -21.64 4.94
CA THR A 115 0.77 -21.18 4.36
C THR A 115 1.42 -22.20 3.42
N ALA A 116 1.06 -23.49 3.50
CA ALA A 116 1.46 -24.44 2.45
C ALA A 116 0.76 -24.15 1.11
N PHE A 117 -0.47 -23.61 1.17
CA PHE A 117 -1.27 -23.27 0.00
C PHE A 117 -0.92 -21.89 -0.60
N VAL A 118 -0.89 -20.83 0.21
CA VAL A 118 -0.64 -19.46 -0.29
C VAL A 118 0.84 -19.09 -0.44
N GLY A 119 1.75 -19.95 0.07
CA GLY A 119 3.18 -19.68 0.11
C GLY A 119 3.69 -19.58 1.55
N ARG A 120 4.85 -20.20 1.78
CA ARG A 120 5.54 -20.13 3.08
C ARG A 120 6.15 -18.75 3.26
N SER A 121 6.20 -18.28 4.50
CA SER A 121 6.95 -17.07 4.85
C SER A 121 8.41 -17.23 4.39
N PHE A 122 8.95 -16.18 3.76
CA PHE A 122 10.35 -16.16 3.39
C PHE A 122 11.25 -16.18 4.64
N LEU A 123 12.48 -16.66 4.50
CA LEU A 123 13.48 -16.60 5.56
C LEU A 123 14.21 -15.25 5.45
N PRO A 124 14.01 -14.31 6.39
CA PRO A 124 14.73 -13.04 6.36
C PRO A 124 16.22 -13.23 6.67
N PRO A 125 17.10 -12.33 6.18
CA PRO A 125 18.49 -12.31 6.62
C PRO A 125 18.57 -12.00 8.12
N TYR A 126 19.60 -12.52 8.79
CA TYR A 126 19.70 -12.44 10.26
C TYR A 126 19.67 -11.00 10.79
N TRP A 127 20.34 -10.07 10.11
CA TRP A 127 20.40 -8.66 10.48
C TRP A 127 19.02 -7.97 10.50
N ALA A 128 18.05 -8.49 9.74
CA ALA A 128 16.69 -7.93 9.71
C ALA A 128 15.91 -8.19 11.02
N LEU A 129 16.41 -9.07 11.89
CA LEU A 129 15.85 -9.29 13.23
C LEU A 129 16.41 -8.30 14.27
N GLY A 130 17.44 -7.53 13.91
CA GLY A 130 18.03 -6.50 14.73
C GLY A 130 17.13 -5.27 14.91
N PHE A 131 17.48 -4.38 15.83
CA PHE A 131 16.76 -3.12 16.01
C PHE A 131 17.03 -2.17 14.83
N GLN A 132 16.00 -1.46 14.40
CA GLN A 132 16.00 -0.67 13.17
C GLN A 132 15.54 0.76 13.47
N LEU A 133 16.30 1.75 13.01
CA LEU A 133 16.05 3.16 13.28
C LEU A 133 15.59 3.88 12.01
N CYS A 134 14.37 4.41 12.03
CA CYS A 134 13.77 5.16 10.93
C CYS A 134 13.10 6.44 11.44
N ARG A 135 12.93 7.40 10.54
CA ARG A 135 11.96 8.48 10.63
C ARG A 135 11.77 9.13 9.26
N TYR A 136 10.58 9.66 9.06
CA TYR A 136 10.36 10.77 8.14
C TYR A 136 10.88 12.08 8.78
N GLY A 137 11.51 12.93 7.97
CA GLY A 137 11.90 14.29 8.32
C GLY A 137 13.34 14.42 8.80
N TYR A 138 14.26 13.58 8.32
CA TYR A 138 15.69 13.89 8.44
C TYR A 138 16.00 15.15 7.62
N LYS A 139 16.48 16.20 8.29
CA LYS A 139 16.63 17.51 7.63
C LYS A 139 17.74 17.56 6.58
N SER A 140 18.71 16.67 6.70
CA SER A 140 19.88 16.46 5.84
C SER A 140 20.58 15.15 6.22
N LEU A 141 21.57 14.75 5.43
CA LEU A 141 22.45 13.63 5.77
C LEU A 141 23.18 13.82 7.12
N ASP A 142 23.54 15.06 7.48
CA ASP A 142 24.22 15.34 8.75
C ASP A 142 23.29 15.15 9.96
N ASP A 143 22.00 15.47 9.82
CA ASP A 143 21.00 15.16 10.85
C ASP A 143 20.86 13.64 11.03
N MET A 144 20.78 12.88 9.92
CA MET A 144 20.78 11.41 9.99
C MET A 144 22.03 10.87 10.71
N LYS A 145 23.23 11.35 10.33
CA LYS A 145 24.50 10.99 10.98
C LYS A 145 24.47 11.27 12.48
N GLU A 146 23.96 12.42 12.89
CA GLU A 146 23.85 12.80 14.30
C GLU A 146 22.95 11.82 15.07
N ARG A 147 21.79 11.43 14.51
CA ARG A 147 20.87 10.48 15.17
C ARG A 147 21.46 9.09 15.27
N VAL A 148 22.05 8.57 14.20
CA VAL A 148 22.74 7.27 14.20
C VAL A 148 23.89 7.27 15.21
N ALA A 149 24.75 8.30 15.19
CA ALA A 149 25.87 8.43 16.12
C ALA A 149 25.41 8.53 17.57
N ALA A 150 24.30 9.22 17.85
CA ALA A 150 23.74 9.30 19.20
C ALA A 150 23.30 7.91 19.71
N VAL A 151 22.55 7.13 18.92
CA VAL A 151 22.12 5.77 19.32
C VAL A 151 23.32 4.87 19.59
N ARG A 152 24.35 4.90 18.72
CA ARG A 152 25.62 4.17 18.93
C ARG A 152 26.34 4.64 20.19
N GLY A 153 26.38 5.96 20.43
CA GLY A 153 27.01 6.56 21.61
C GLY A 153 26.36 6.14 22.93
N TYR A 154 25.06 5.84 22.93
CA TYR A 154 24.35 5.26 24.06
C TYR A 154 24.51 3.74 24.20
N GLN A 155 25.32 3.11 23.34
CA GLN A 155 25.55 1.65 23.31
C GLN A 155 24.27 0.84 23.14
N ILE A 156 23.28 1.39 22.45
CA ILE A 156 22.07 0.66 22.04
C ILE A 156 22.43 -0.18 20.81
N ALA A 157 22.22 -1.49 20.88
CA ALA A 157 22.42 -2.37 19.73
C ALA A 157 21.39 -2.05 18.65
N PHE A 158 21.85 -1.77 17.43
CA PHE A 158 21.00 -1.59 16.26
C PHE A 158 21.75 -1.93 14.98
N ASP A 159 21.02 -2.49 14.04
CA ASP A 159 21.58 -3.14 12.86
C ASP A 159 21.25 -2.36 11.59
N VAL A 160 20.14 -1.61 11.57
CA VAL A 160 19.64 -0.98 10.34
C VAL A 160 19.34 0.50 10.55
N ALA A 161 19.90 1.35 9.70
CA ALA A 161 19.49 2.75 9.57
C ALA A 161 18.65 2.93 8.31
N TYR A 162 17.48 3.52 8.45
CA TYR A 162 16.59 3.81 7.32
C TYR A 162 16.75 5.23 6.83
N ALA A 163 16.52 5.44 5.54
CA ALA A 163 16.25 6.76 4.99
C ALA A 163 14.90 6.77 4.27
N ASP A 164 14.02 7.64 4.75
CA ASP A 164 12.73 7.99 4.16
C ASP A 164 12.93 8.93 2.95
N ILE A 165 11.86 9.41 2.31
CA ILE A 165 11.87 10.18 1.06
C ILE A 165 12.76 11.44 1.09
N ASP A 166 13.14 11.90 2.29
CA ASP A 166 14.04 13.03 2.51
C ASP A 166 15.36 12.94 1.72
N TYR A 167 15.87 11.72 1.46
CA TYR A 167 17.13 11.52 0.73
C TYR A 167 17.00 11.79 -0.77
N MET A 168 15.79 11.73 -1.31
CA MET A 168 15.52 11.81 -2.74
C MET A 168 15.61 13.26 -3.24
N GLU A 169 15.91 13.44 -4.52
CA GLU A 169 15.78 14.74 -5.18
C GLU A 169 14.29 15.03 -5.40
N ARG A 170 13.71 15.92 -4.58
CA ARG A 170 12.30 16.32 -4.63
C ARG A 170 11.35 15.11 -4.60
N ASN A 171 11.62 14.16 -3.71
CA ASN A 171 10.83 12.93 -3.48
C ASN A 171 10.74 12.00 -4.70
N LYS A 172 11.67 12.09 -5.65
CA LYS A 172 11.69 11.24 -6.84
C LYS A 172 12.50 9.97 -6.60
N ASP A 173 11.85 8.84 -6.81
CA ASP A 173 12.45 7.52 -6.74
C ASP A 173 13.74 7.40 -7.59
N PHE A 174 14.69 6.59 -7.10
CA PHE A 174 15.99 6.37 -7.73
C PHE A 174 16.85 7.63 -7.95
N THR A 175 16.73 8.62 -7.06
CA THR A 175 17.56 9.83 -7.06
C THR A 175 18.15 10.14 -5.68
N ILE A 176 19.15 11.00 -5.63
CA ILE A 176 19.74 11.52 -4.38
C ILE A 176 19.75 13.04 -4.45
N GLY A 177 19.19 13.69 -3.43
CA GLY A 177 19.14 15.14 -3.30
C GLY A 177 20.54 15.75 -3.20
N GLN A 178 20.98 16.47 -4.23
CA GLN A 178 22.40 16.88 -4.35
C GLN A 178 22.83 17.89 -3.27
N ASP A 179 21.90 18.75 -2.84
CA ASP A 179 22.20 19.82 -1.89
C ASP A 179 22.52 19.30 -0.48
N LYS A 180 21.77 18.29 0.00
CA LYS A 180 21.80 17.86 1.41
C LYS A 180 22.19 16.40 1.62
N TRP A 181 22.23 15.60 0.55
CA TRP A 181 22.41 14.16 0.59
C TRP A 181 23.49 13.64 -0.38
N SER A 182 24.24 14.51 -1.07
CA SER A 182 25.30 14.10 -2.00
C SER A 182 26.37 13.17 -1.39
N GLY A 183 26.63 13.27 -0.08
CA GLY A 183 27.55 12.38 0.64
C GLY A 183 26.95 11.05 1.09
N PHE A 184 25.69 10.75 0.75
CA PHE A 184 24.96 9.62 1.31
C PHE A 184 25.55 8.26 0.91
N PRO A 185 25.98 8.02 -0.34
CA PRO A 185 26.66 6.77 -0.71
C PRO A 185 27.89 6.47 0.15
N ALA A 186 28.72 7.48 0.40
CA ALA A 186 29.92 7.34 1.24
C ALA A 186 29.54 7.06 2.71
N TYR A 187 28.40 7.56 3.17
CA TYR A 187 27.93 7.29 4.51
C TYR A 187 27.38 5.87 4.66
N VAL A 188 26.70 5.32 3.64
CA VAL A 188 26.29 3.91 3.64
C VAL A 188 27.51 2.98 3.77
N GLN A 189 28.61 3.29 3.08
CA GLN A 189 29.86 2.54 3.27
C GLN A 189 30.39 2.60 4.72
N ILE A 190 30.25 3.74 5.39
CA ILE A 190 30.62 3.87 6.82
C ILE A 190 29.70 3.03 7.71
N LEU A 191 28.41 2.90 7.39
CA LEU A 191 27.51 1.99 8.10
C LEU A 191 27.97 0.54 7.94
N HIS A 192 28.34 0.12 6.73
CA HIS A 192 28.89 -1.22 6.50
C HIS A 192 30.20 -1.47 7.25
N ASP A 193 31.09 -0.46 7.36
CA ASP A 193 32.32 -0.56 8.17
C ASP A 193 32.02 -0.76 9.67
N TRP A 194 30.80 -0.47 10.10
CA TRP A 194 30.30 -0.71 11.45
C TRP A 194 29.49 -2.00 11.58
N ASP A 195 29.47 -2.85 10.55
CA ASP A 195 28.64 -4.08 10.46
C ASP A 195 27.13 -3.77 10.52
N MET A 196 26.74 -2.61 9.99
CA MET A 196 25.36 -2.16 9.94
C MET A 196 24.86 -2.09 8.50
N HIS A 197 23.55 -2.07 8.33
CA HIS A 197 22.86 -2.11 7.05
C HIS A 197 22.04 -0.83 6.83
N ASN A 198 21.74 -0.51 5.57
CA ASN A 198 20.89 0.60 5.19
C ASN A 198 19.68 0.13 4.38
N ILE A 199 18.49 0.61 4.77
CA ILE A 199 17.26 0.41 4.00
C ILE A 199 16.76 1.77 3.51
N LEU A 200 16.36 1.83 2.24
CA LEU A 200 15.81 3.02 1.61
C LEU A 200 14.33 2.79 1.32
N ILE A 201 13.52 3.85 1.47
CA ILE A 201 12.14 3.84 0.98
C ILE A 201 12.10 3.95 -0.54
N PHE A 202 11.13 3.31 -1.18
CA PHE A 202 10.81 3.43 -2.60
C PHE A 202 9.29 3.44 -2.76
N ASP A 203 8.78 4.44 -3.47
CA ASP A 203 7.35 4.55 -3.77
C ASP A 203 7.06 4.04 -5.18
N PRO A 204 5.97 3.29 -5.42
CA PRO A 204 5.70 2.75 -6.75
C PRO A 204 5.39 3.84 -7.78
N ALA A 205 4.93 5.01 -7.35
CA ALA A 205 4.49 6.07 -8.26
C ALA A 205 5.66 6.90 -8.79
N ILE A 206 5.79 6.98 -10.12
CA ILE A 206 6.93 7.62 -10.79
C ILE A 206 6.49 8.93 -11.45
N GLU A 207 7.14 10.04 -11.10
CA GLU A 207 6.96 11.35 -11.77
C GLU A 207 7.21 11.24 -13.28
N VAL A 208 6.33 11.80 -14.11
CA VAL A 208 6.31 11.48 -15.55
C VAL A 208 7.23 12.32 -16.44
N ASP A 209 8.08 13.19 -15.87
CA ASP A 209 8.95 14.10 -16.61
C ASP A 209 10.43 14.04 -16.22
N TYR A 210 10.93 12.87 -15.80
CA TYR A 210 12.35 12.64 -15.55
C TYR A 210 12.87 11.30 -16.09
N ASP A 211 14.16 11.05 -15.88
CA ASP A 211 14.89 9.97 -16.56
C ASP A 211 14.36 8.57 -16.23
N THR A 212 13.90 8.32 -15.01
CA THR A 212 13.34 7.01 -14.61
C THR A 212 12.11 6.66 -15.43
N PHE A 213 11.17 7.61 -15.57
CA PHE A 213 10.00 7.43 -16.45
C PHE A 213 10.40 7.32 -17.92
N SER A 214 11.35 8.15 -18.37
CA SER A 214 11.87 8.09 -19.74
C SER A 214 12.44 6.71 -20.08
N ARG A 215 13.19 6.08 -19.15
CA ARG A 215 13.70 4.72 -19.29
C ARG A 215 12.58 3.68 -19.28
N ALA A 216 11.52 3.90 -18.52
CA ALA A 216 10.34 3.04 -18.51
C ALA A 216 9.67 3.00 -19.90
N ILE A 217 9.44 4.18 -20.48
CA ILE A 217 8.86 4.31 -21.84
C ILE A 217 9.77 3.68 -22.89
N GLN A 218 11.08 3.92 -22.84
CA GLN A 218 12.04 3.29 -23.76
C GLN A 218 12.05 1.76 -23.67
N LYS A 219 11.75 1.21 -22.49
CA LYS A 219 11.71 -0.22 -22.24
C LYS A 219 10.31 -0.82 -22.44
N ASN A 220 9.34 -0.03 -22.89
CA ASN A 220 7.93 -0.40 -23.04
C ASN A 220 7.36 -0.99 -21.74
N ALA A 221 7.71 -0.42 -20.59
CA ALA A 221 7.07 -0.74 -19.33
C ALA A 221 5.61 -0.28 -19.36
N SER A 222 4.72 -1.11 -18.83
CA SER A 222 3.29 -0.83 -18.72
C SER A 222 3.02 -0.03 -17.44
N PHE A 223 2.02 0.83 -17.52
CA PHE A 223 1.49 1.63 -16.41
C PHE A 223 -0.01 1.43 -16.33
N ILE A 224 -0.61 1.68 -15.17
CA ILE A 224 -2.06 1.69 -15.01
C ILE A 224 -2.66 2.73 -15.97
N GLU A 225 -3.67 2.32 -16.72
CA GLU A 225 -4.32 3.14 -17.74
C GLU A 225 -5.78 3.42 -17.43
N TRP A 226 -6.31 4.51 -18.00
CA TRP A 226 -7.74 4.68 -18.20
C TRP A 226 -8.30 3.58 -19.11
N GLU A 227 -9.50 3.10 -18.77
CA GLU A 227 -10.21 2.08 -19.54
C GLU A 227 -10.48 2.61 -20.96
N ARG A 228 -10.97 3.85 -21.06
CA ARG A 228 -11.32 4.48 -22.34
C ARG A 228 -10.53 5.76 -22.58
N ALA A 229 -10.20 6.00 -23.84
CA ALA A 229 -9.46 7.19 -24.25
C ALA A 229 -10.22 8.51 -24.00
N ASP A 230 -11.56 8.48 -24.00
CA ASP A 230 -12.40 9.67 -23.73
C ASP A 230 -12.49 10.03 -22.24
N GLU A 231 -11.94 9.20 -21.35
CA GLU A 231 -11.83 9.48 -19.91
C GLU A 231 -10.51 10.17 -19.53
N VAL A 232 -9.54 10.22 -20.46
CA VAL A 232 -8.22 10.82 -20.22
C VAL A 232 -8.36 12.33 -19.99
N PRO A 233 -7.92 12.87 -18.84
CA PRO A 233 -7.92 14.31 -18.58
C PRO A 233 -6.83 15.02 -19.40
N HIS A 234 -7.15 15.38 -20.64
CA HIS A 234 -6.19 15.97 -21.58
C HIS A 234 -5.58 17.31 -21.11
N ASP A 235 -6.27 18.07 -20.26
CA ASP A 235 -5.74 19.32 -19.68
C ASP A 235 -4.53 19.08 -18.77
N ILE A 236 -4.45 17.89 -18.14
CA ILE A 236 -3.30 17.43 -17.37
C ILE A 236 -2.34 16.65 -18.28
N GLN A 237 -2.85 15.71 -19.07
CA GLN A 237 -2.06 14.80 -19.89
C GLN A 237 -1.15 15.54 -20.89
N ASP A 238 -1.68 16.58 -21.55
CA ASP A 238 -0.97 17.30 -22.61
C ASP A 238 0.20 18.16 -22.10
N VAL A 239 0.29 18.38 -20.78
CA VAL A 239 1.41 19.08 -20.13
C VAL A 239 2.68 18.22 -20.16
N TYR A 240 2.56 16.91 -20.24
CA TYR A 240 3.66 15.95 -20.10
C TYR A 240 3.99 15.25 -21.41
N PRO A 241 5.06 15.64 -22.13
CA PRO A 241 5.36 15.10 -23.47
C PRO A 241 5.49 13.58 -23.56
N LEU A 242 5.96 12.93 -22.49
CA LEU A 242 6.14 11.47 -22.44
C LEU A 242 4.86 10.70 -22.13
N ALA A 243 3.88 11.36 -21.52
CA ALA A 243 2.57 10.78 -21.23
C ALA A 243 1.49 11.27 -22.22
N LYS A 244 1.81 12.26 -23.05
CA LYS A 244 0.93 12.83 -24.07
C LYS A 244 0.45 11.74 -25.04
N ASP A 245 -0.83 11.82 -25.41
CA ASP A 245 -1.48 10.89 -26.34
C ASP A 245 -1.50 9.42 -25.86
N THR A 246 -1.26 9.18 -24.56
CA THR A 246 -1.40 7.87 -23.91
C THR A 246 -2.68 7.80 -23.05
N LYS A 247 -3.05 6.60 -22.61
CA LYS A 247 -4.08 6.40 -21.59
C LYS A 247 -3.50 6.27 -20.19
N ILE A 248 -2.20 6.52 -19.98
CA ILE A 248 -1.54 6.36 -18.68
C ILE A 248 -2.25 7.23 -17.65
N LEU A 249 -2.72 6.61 -16.57
CA LEU A 249 -3.38 7.29 -15.48
C LEU A 249 -2.34 8.10 -14.71
N LEU A 250 -2.55 9.42 -14.67
CA LEU A 250 -1.75 10.35 -13.89
C LEU A 250 -2.42 10.61 -12.53
N SER A 251 -1.63 10.82 -11.48
CA SER A 251 -2.14 11.22 -10.17
C SER A 251 -1.10 12.06 -9.43
N VAL A 252 -1.33 12.33 -8.15
CA VAL A 252 -0.43 13.09 -7.27
C VAL A 252 -0.08 12.25 -6.04
N VAL A 253 1.22 12.16 -5.76
CA VAL A 253 1.79 11.55 -4.54
C VAL A 253 2.89 12.50 -4.02
N TRP A 254 4.04 12.00 -3.56
CA TRP A 254 5.09 12.80 -2.93
C TRP A 254 5.92 13.67 -3.89
N PRO A 255 6.24 13.26 -5.13
CA PRO A 255 6.91 14.13 -6.09
C PRO A 255 6.12 15.40 -6.36
N ASP A 256 6.82 16.46 -6.77
CA ASP A 256 6.21 17.77 -6.96
C ASP A 256 5.32 17.86 -8.21
N LYS A 257 5.38 16.89 -9.12
CA LYS A 257 4.53 16.83 -10.32
C LYS A 257 3.73 15.53 -10.39
N HIS A 258 2.90 15.42 -11.43
CA HIS A 258 2.07 14.24 -11.62
C HIS A 258 2.91 12.97 -11.82
N VAL A 259 2.42 11.89 -11.24
CA VAL A 259 3.05 10.56 -11.24
C VAL A 259 2.18 9.55 -11.99
N ALA A 260 2.81 8.51 -12.51
CA ALA A 260 2.16 7.33 -13.07
C ALA A 260 2.48 6.09 -12.22
N PHE A 261 1.59 5.10 -12.23
CA PHE A 261 1.74 3.85 -11.47
C PHE A 261 2.16 2.71 -12.39
N PRO A 262 3.34 2.11 -12.24
CA PRO A 262 3.74 0.93 -13.00
C PRO A 262 2.74 -0.22 -12.82
N ASP A 263 2.45 -0.92 -13.90
CA ASP A 263 1.62 -2.12 -13.85
C ASP A 263 2.51 -3.35 -13.57
N PHE A 264 2.60 -3.71 -12.29
CA PHE A 264 3.33 -4.91 -11.85
C PHE A 264 2.59 -6.22 -12.16
N LEU A 265 1.35 -6.16 -12.67
CA LEU A 265 0.57 -7.31 -13.13
C LEU A 265 0.63 -7.50 -14.64
N ASP A 266 1.35 -6.65 -15.37
CA ASP A 266 1.60 -6.82 -16.79
C ASP A 266 2.12 -8.24 -17.05
N PRO A 267 1.43 -9.05 -17.89
CA PRO A 267 1.88 -10.40 -18.21
C PRO A 267 3.21 -10.41 -18.99
N GLN A 268 3.63 -9.27 -19.54
CA GLN A 268 4.95 -9.09 -20.14
C GLN A 268 6.01 -8.81 -19.08
N THR A 269 7.28 -9.06 -19.42
CA THR A 269 8.39 -8.84 -18.49
C THR A 269 8.91 -7.40 -18.49
N SER A 270 8.44 -6.54 -19.38
CA SER A 270 8.99 -5.19 -19.59
C SER A 270 8.98 -4.34 -18.31
N THR A 271 7.84 -4.27 -17.61
CA THR A 271 7.71 -3.50 -16.36
C THR A 271 8.59 -4.04 -15.25
N SER A 272 8.54 -5.36 -15.00
CA SER A 272 9.33 -5.99 -13.93
C SER A 272 10.83 -5.91 -14.19
N GLU A 273 11.27 -6.08 -15.44
CA GLU A 273 12.66 -5.92 -15.82
C GLU A 273 13.13 -4.46 -15.73
N TRP A 274 12.31 -3.49 -16.19
CA TRP A 274 12.64 -2.06 -16.04
C TRP A 274 12.82 -1.70 -14.57
N TRP A 275 11.86 -2.07 -13.72
CA TRP A 275 11.93 -1.83 -12.28
C TRP A 275 13.18 -2.46 -11.66
N THR A 276 13.49 -3.70 -12.03
CA THR A 276 14.72 -4.38 -11.59
C THR A 276 15.98 -3.63 -12.04
N ASP A 277 16.00 -3.12 -13.26
CA ASP A 277 17.14 -2.36 -13.77
C ASP A 277 17.31 -1.00 -13.09
N GLU A 278 16.22 -0.34 -12.69
CA GLU A 278 16.28 0.88 -11.87
C GLU A 278 16.88 0.60 -10.48
N PHE A 279 16.43 -0.48 -9.83
CA PHE A 279 17.03 -0.94 -8.57
C PHE A 279 18.52 -1.24 -8.71
N ARG A 280 18.94 -1.95 -9.77
CA ARG A 280 20.36 -2.23 -10.04
C ARG A 280 21.16 -0.95 -10.24
N ARG A 281 20.67 -0.05 -11.11
CA ARG A 281 21.31 1.24 -11.42
C ARG A 281 21.48 2.10 -10.17
N PHE A 282 20.51 2.08 -9.27
CA PHE A 282 20.57 2.85 -8.05
C PHE A 282 21.44 2.19 -6.97
N HIS A 283 21.37 0.86 -6.84
CA HIS A 283 22.24 0.09 -5.95
C HIS A 283 23.73 0.24 -6.31
N ASP A 284 24.05 0.35 -7.61
CA ASP A 284 25.42 0.63 -8.06
C ASP A 284 25.93 2.02 -7.63
N GLN A 285 25.03 2.95 -7.31
CA GLN A 285 25.37 4.29 -6.81
C GLN A 285 25.42 4.34 -5.28
N ILE A 286 24.53 3.61 -4.61
CA ILE A 286 24.41 3.53 -3.15
C ILE A 286 24.09 2.08 -2.78
N GLY A 287 25.03 1.41 -2.09
CA GLY A 287 24.89 0.00 -1.74
C GLY A 287 23.91 -0.24 -0.59
N PHE A 288 22.63 0.07 -0.76
CA PHE A 288 21.60 -0.24 0.23
C PHE A 288 21.32 -1.75 0.30
N ASP A 289 20.94 -2.23 1.47
CA ASP A 289 20.82 -3.67 1.78
C ASP A 289 19.37 -4.18 1.73
N GLY A 290 18.40 -3.27 1.60
CA GLY A 290 16.99 -3.60 1.48
C GLY A 290 16.15 -2.42 1.01
N ALA A 291 14.92 -2.72 0.62
CA ALA A 291 13.94 -1.76 0.13
C ALA A 291 12.71 -1.76 1.05
N TRP A 292 12.35 -0.59 1.56
CA TRP A 292 11.05 -0.35 2.14
C TRP A 292 10.14 0.15 1.03
N ILE A 293 9.21 -0.69 0.57
CA ILE A 293 8.22 -0.28 -0.43
C ILE A 293 6.99 0.29 0.31
N ASP A 294 6.60 1.51 -0.01
CA ASP A 294 5.48 2.20 0.63
C ASP A 294 4.45 2.71 -0.39
N MET A 295 3.32 3.24 0.06
CA MET A 295 2.28 3.88 -0.77
C MET A 295 1.70 2.96 -1.86
N ASN A 296 1.72 1.63 -1.63
CA ASN A 296 1.53 0.60 -2.64
C ASN A 296 0.16 -0.10 -2.61
N GLU A 297 -0.83 0.53 -1.99
CA GLU A 297 -2.22 0.08 -2.06
C GLU A 297 -2.82 0.01 -3.48
N PRO A 298 -2.51 0.91 -4.45
CA PRO A 298 -1.66 2.13 -4.44
C PRO A 298 -2.34 3.36 -3.86
N ALA A 299 -1.56 4.20 -3.16
CA ALA A 299 -2.04 5.47 -2.64
C ALA A 299 -2.05 6.57 -3.71
N ALA A 300 -3.01 7.48 -3.59
CA ALA A 300 -3.12 8.67 -4.41
C ALA A 300 -3.73 9.80 -3.60
N PHE A 301 -3.05 10.94 -3.55
CA PHE A 301 -3.48 12.06 -2.74
C PHE A 301 -4.75 12.70 -3.30
N GLY A 302 -5.58 13.24 -2.41
CA GLY A 302 -6.81 13.92 -2.81
C GLY A 302 -7.89 13.03 -3.42
N THR A 303 -7.75 11.71 -3.35
CA THR A 303 -8.74 10.76 -3.88
C THR A 303 -10.10 10.99 -3.21
N ASN A 304 -11.12 11.34 -4.00
CA ASN A 304 -12.47 11.75 -3.57
C ASN A 304 -12.56 13.10 -2.84
N GLU A 305 -11.55 13.96 -2.94
CA GLU A 305 -11.59 15.32 -2.42
C GLU A 305 -11.88 16.31 -3.56
N ALA A 306 -12.85 17.20 -3.35
CA ALA A 306 -13.15 18.23 -4.34
C ALA A 306 -12.04 19.31 -4.42
N HIS A 307 -11.28 19.48 -3.34
CA HIS A 307 -10.28 20.53 -3.21
C HIS A 307 -9.11 20.05 -2.31
N PRO A 308 -8.27 19.12 -2.80
CA PRO A 308 -7.17 18.58 -2.02
C PRO A 308 -6.13 19.64 -1.67
N PHE A 309 -5.24 19.33 -0.71
CA PHE A 309 -4.24 20.27 -0.18
C PHE A 309 -3.29 20.84 -1.25
N TYR A 310 -3.14 20.17 -2.39
CA TYR A 310 -2.29 20.59 -3.50
C TYR A 310 -3.06 21.33 -4.62
N PHE A 311 -4.38 21.51 -4.51
CA PHE A 311 -5.23 22.06 -5.57
C PHE A 311 -4.76 23.43 -6.09
N ASP A 312 -4.25 24.29 -5.20
CA ASP A 312 -3.79 25.65 -5.54
C ASP A 312 -2.27 25.73 -5.82
N LYS A 313 -1.56 24.59 -5.84
CA LYS A 313 -0.11 24.59 -6.04
C LYS A 313 0.23 24.78 -7.53
N PRO A 314 1.11 25.74 -7.89
CA PRO A 314 1.52 25.97 -9.27
C PRO A 314 2.16 24.75 -9.96
N ASP A 315 2.81 23.88 -9.17
CA ASP A 315 3.50 22.69 -9.68
C ASP A 315 2.54 21.55 -10.10
N HIS A 316 1.25 21.68 -9.75
CA HIS A 316 0.16 20.78 -10.17
C HIS A 316 -0.91 21.56 -10.96
N PRO A 317 -0.69 21.86 -12.25
CA PRO A 317 -1.66 22.63 -13.03
C PRO A 317 -2.99 21.86 -13.25
N SER A 318 -4.12 22.43 -12.76
CA SER A 318 -5.55 22.14 -13.04
C SER A 318 -6.20 20.92 -12.33
N HIS A 319 -7.14 21.09 -11.38
CA HIS A 319 -8.61 21.38 -11.43
C HIS A 319 -9.58 20.19 -11.73
N SER A 320 -9.35 18.98 -11.23
CA SER A 320 -10.41 18.02 -10.83
C SER A 320 -9.80 16.78 -10.16
N PRO A 321 -10.51 16.11 -9.23
CA PRO A 321 -10.00 14.85 -8.67
C PRO A 321 -9.77 13.83 -9.78
N VAL A 322 -8.55 13.33 -9.85
CA VAL A 322 -8.03 12.53 -10.98
C VAL A 322 -8.46 11.05 -10.89
N LEU A 323 -9.31 10.68 -9.93
CA LEU A 323 -9.67 9.28 -9.68
C LEU A 323 -11.19 9.05 -9.60
N PRO A 324 -11.70 7.94 -10.19
CA PRO A 324 -13.07 7.48 -9.98
C PRO A 324 -13.35 7.21 -8.50
N GLN A 325 -14.60 7.41 -8.07
CA GLN A 325 -14.97 7.17 -6.68
C GLN A 325 -14.86 5.67 -6.32
N ALA A 326 -14.16 5.37 -5.22
CA ALA A 326 -14.07 4.00 -4.73
C ALA A 326 -15.45 3.48 -4.26
N PRO A 327 -15.91 2.30 -4.71
CA PRO A 327 -17.29 1.85 -4.53
C PRO A 327 -17.65 1.41 -3.10
N ILE A 328 -16.68 1.18 -2.21
CA ILE A 328 -16.94 0.70 -0.85
C ILE A 328 -16.15 1.54 0.17
N ARG A 329 -16.88 2.30 1.00
CA ARG A 329 -16.38 2.80 2.29
C ARG A 329 -17.03 2.01 3.41
N SER A 330 -16.25 1.38 4.28
CA SER A 330 -16.72 1.00 5.60
C SER A 330 -16.86 2.27 6.44
N GLY A 331 -18.07 2.53 6.96
CA GLY A 331 -18.38 3.72 7.78
C GLY A 331 -19.42 4.68 7.19
N THR A 332 -19.81 4.54 5.91
CA THR A 332 -20.97 5.26 5.37
C THR A 332 -22.26 4.47 5.62
N SER A 333 -23.26 5.13 6.20
CA SER A 333 -24.64 4.65 6.18
C SER A 333 -25.08 4.50 4.72
N LEU A 334 -25.73 3.38 4.40
CA LEU A 334 -26.32 3.13 3.07
C LEU A 334 -27.09 4.36 2.56
N PRO A 335 -26.97 4.76 1.28
CA PRO A 335 -27.96 5.64 0.69
C PRO A 335 -29.32 4.93 0.77
N THR A 336 -30.29 5.57 1.41
CA THR A 336 -31.68 5.11 1.38
C THR A 336 -32.18 5.12 -0.07
N ARG A 337 -32.46 3.93 -0.62
CA ARG A 337 -33.09 3.63 -1.92
C ARG A 337 -32.50 4.37 -3.14
N PRO A 338 -31.91 3.65 -4.11
CA PRO A 338 -31.70 4.21 -5.44
C PRO A 338 -33.06 4.47 -6.11
N ARG A 339 -33.29 5.70 -6.58
CA ARG A 339 -34.21 5.90 -7.71
C ARG A 339 -33.58 5.20 -8.93
N PRO A 340 -34.37 4.57 -9.81
CA PRO A 340 -33.80 3.91 -10.98
C PRO A 340 -33.26 4.96 -11.95
N SER A 341 -31.94 5.16 -11.96
CA SER A 341 -31.22 5.73 -13.09
C SER A 341 -30.44 4.61 -13.76
N THR A 342 -30.77 4.39 -15.03
CA THR A 342 -30.12 3.44 -15.92
C THR A 342 -28.73 3.91 -16.29
N SER A 343 -27.72 3.51 -15.53
CA SER A 343 -26.31 3.49 -15.96
C SER A 343 -25.58 2.46 -15.12
N THR A 344 -25.51 1.25 -15.63
CA THR A 344 -24.80 0.13 -15.01
C THR A 344 -23.31 0.29 -15.31
N GLU A 345 -22.56 0.90 -14.40
CA GLU A 345 -21.09 0.79 -14.40
C GLU A 345 -20.74 -0.65 -14.02
N ARG A 346 -20.28 -1.41 -15.01
CA ARG A 346 -19.66 -2.72 -14.81
C ARG A 346 -18.17 -2.56 -15.06
N MET A 347 -17.37 -2.71 -14.01
CA MET A 347 -15.98 -3.10 -14.17
C MET A 347 -15.96 -4.53 -14.72
N HIS A 348 -15.59 -4.69 -15.98
CA HIS A 348 -15.28 -5.98 -16.58
C HIS A 348 -13.77 -6.07 -16.74
N VAL A 349 -13.14 -7.01 -16.03
CA VAL A 349 -11.75 -7.39 -16.25
C VAL A 349 -11.72 -8.25 -17.52
N SER A 350 -11.10 -7.77 -18.60
CA SER A 350 -10.88 -8.58 -19.80
C SER A 350 -9.85 -9.68 -19.52
N GLN A 351 -10.15 -10.90 -19.96
CA GLN A 351 -9.30 -12.09 -19.86
C GLN A 351 -8.05 -12.01 -20.72
#